data_AF-A0A2V6BF51-F1
#
_entry.id   AF-A0A2V6BF51-F1
#
_cell.length_a   1.000
_cell.length_b   1.000
_cell.length_c   1.000
_cell.angle_alpha   90.00
_cell.angle_beta   90.00
_cell.angle_gamma   90.00
#
_symmetry.space_group_name_H-M   'P 1'
#
loop_
_entity.id
_entity.type
_entity.pdbx_description
1 polymer ?
#
loop_
_entity_poly.entity_id
_entity_poly.type
_entity_poly.pdbx_seq_one_letter_code
_entity_poly.pdbx_strand_id
1 'polypeptide(L)'
;EKIIAGAALDVFEKEPLPPDSPLLDPEIADRCRVFHHFASGAQITRLSVDPEKGMAGRTVQGLIDVLEGNYGGDPTKMPYVVNKEAFEPKGSE
;
A
#
# COMPACT_ATOMS: atom_id res chain seq x y z
N GLU A 1 -33.08 9.84 5.16
CA GLU A 1 -32.28 9.47 3.97
C GLU A 1 -31.10 10.43 3.80
N LYS A 2 -30.07 10.02 3.03
CA LYS A 2 -28.79 10.74 2.81
C LYS A 2 -27.95 10.97 4.09
N ILE A 3 -27.58 9.89 4.76
CA ILE A 3 -26.77 9.91 6.00
C ILE A 3 -25.33 10.43 5.73
N ILE A 4 -24.78 10.15 4.54
CA ILE A 4 -23.43 10.59 4.15
C ILE A 4 -23.54 11.85 3.29
N ALA A 5 -22.93 12.93 3.77
CA ALA A 5 -22.93 14.23 3.09
C ALA A 5 -22.03 14.26 1.85
N GLY A 6 -21.01 13.40 1.80
CA GLY A 6 -20.13 13.21 0.65
C GLY A 6 -18.99 12.24 0.95
N ALA A 7 -18.26 11.84 -0.09
CA ALA A 7 -17.11 10.93 -0.01
C ALA A 7 -16.06 11.29 -1.07
N ALA A 8 -14.80 11.04 -0.75
CA ALA A 8 -13.68 11.08 -1.68
C ALA A 8 -12.94 9.74 -1.58
N LEU A 9 -12.92 8.99 -2.68
CA LEU A 9 -12.46 7.60 -2.73
C LEU A 9 -11.27 7.49 -3.68
N ASP A 10 -10.14 7.01 -3.18
CA ASP A 10 -8.97 6.66 -4.01
C ASP A 10 -8.87 5.15 -4.29
N VAL A 11 -9.58 4.33 -3.51
CA VAL A 11 -9.54 2.87 -3.62
C VAL A 11 -10.96 2.31 -3.74
N PHE A 12 -11.07 1.15 -4.37
CA PHE A 12 -12.35 0.45 -4.59
C PHE A 12 -12.19 -1.04 -4.30
N GLU A 13 -13.29 -1.74 -4.00
CA GLU A 13 -13.22 -3.18 -3.70
C GLU A 13 -12.75 -3.99 -4.92
N LYS A 14 -13.09 -3.53 -6.12
CA LYS A 14 -12.62 -4.07 -7.40
C LYS A 14 -11.97 -2.97 -8.21
N GLU A 15 -10.71 -3.19 -8.58
CA GLU A 15 -9.92 -2.26 -9.38
C GLU A 15 -9.54 -2.89 -10.73
N PRO A 16 -9.56 -2.11 -11.84
CA PRO A 16 -10.00 -0.71 -11.92
C PRO A 16 -11.50 -0.56 -11.66
N LEU A 17 -11.94 0.65 -11.27
CA LEU A 17 -13.35 0.96 -11.03
C LEU A 17 -14.19 0.58 -12.27
N PRO A 18 -15.19 -0.31 -12.14
CA PRO A 18 -16.05 -0.68 -13.26
C PRO A 18 -16.81 0.54 -13.83
N PRO A 19 -17.00 0.62 -15.16
CA PRO A 19 -17.67 1.75 -15.79
C PRO A 19 -19.16 1.86 -15.43
N ASP A 20 -19.77 0.76 -14.97
CA ASP A 20 -21.14 0.66 -14.48
C ASP A 20 -21.25 0.80 -12.95
N SER A 21 -20.19 1.25 -12.28
CA SER A 21 -20.17 1.40 -10.83
C SER A 21 -21.17 2.47 -10.36
N PRO A 22 -21.94 2.22 -9.28
CA PRO A 22 -22.83 3.22 -8.68
C PRO A 22 -22.06 4.44 -8.14
N LEU A 23 -20.75 4.34 -7.94
CA LEU A 23 -19.89 5.46 -7.54
C LEU A 23 -19.71 6.50 -8.67
N LEU A 24 -20.04 6.15 -9.91
CA LEU A 24 -20.00 7.01 -11.10
C LEU A 24 -21.37 7.59 -11.47
N ASP A 25 -22.39 7.37 -10.63
CA ASP A 25 -23.75 7.86 -10.88
C ASP A 25 -23.78 9.40 -10.94
N PRO A 26 -24.28 10.01 -12.03
CA PRO A 26 -24.43 11.46 -12.13
C PRO A 26 -25.23 12.10 -10.98
N GLU A 27 -26.17 11.38 -10.35
CA GLU A 27 -26.97 11.90 -9.23
C GLU A 27 -26.16 12.13 -7.95
N ILE A 28 -24.94 11.60 -7.87
CA ILE A 28 -24.04 11.78 -6.71
C ILE A 28 -22.74 12.49 -7.06
N ALA A 29 -22.57 12.93 -8.31
CA ALA A 29 -21.33 13.51 -8.80
C ALA A 29 -20.90 14.79 -8.06
N ASP A 30 -21.85 15.52 -7.46
CA ASP A 30 -21.58 16.71 -6.64
C ASP A 30 -20.97 16.37 -5.27
N ARG A 31 -21.17 15.14 -4.78
CA ARG A 31 -20.78 14.70 -3.43
C ARG A 31 -19.87 13.47 -3.38
N CYS A 32 -19.66 12.78 -4.49
CA CYS A 32 -18.75 11.63 -4.62
C CYS A 32 -17.59 11.99 -5.56
N ARG A 33 -16.36 12.02 -5.03
CA ARG A 33 -15.14 12.19 -5.81
C ARG A 33 -14.40 10.87 -5.91
N VAL A 34 -14.04 10.46 -7.11
CA VAL A 34 -13.29 9.22 -7.38
C VAL A 34 -11.90 9.53 -7.92
N PHE A 35 -10.92 8.77 -7.47
CA PHE A 35 -9.52 8.85 -7.89
C PHE A 35 -9.01 7.44 -8.24
N HIS A 36 -7.94 7.35 -9.03
CA HIS A 36 -7.47 6.09 -9.62
C HIS A 36 -6.33 5.44 -8.82
N HIS A 37 -6.53 5.23 -7.51
CA HIS A 37 -5.56 4.63 -6.59
C HIS A 37 -4.15 5.23 -6.71
N PHE A 38 -4.07 6.57 -6.67
CA PHE A 38 -2.83 7.30 -6.87
C PHE A 38 -2.41 8.14 -5.67
N ALA A 39 -3.07 8.05 -4.52
CA ALA A 39 -2.77 8.90 -3.36
C ALA A 39 -1.28 8.89 -2.94
N SER A 40 -0.57 7.78 -3.15
CA SER A 40 0.87 7.63 -2.86
C SER A 40 1.77 7.65 -4.10
N GLY A 41 1.22 7.94 -5.29
CA GLY A 41 1.88 7.82 -6.60
C GLY A 41 2.84 8.95 -6.99
N ALA A 42 3.22 9.85 -6.08
CA ALA A 42 4.13 10.97 -6.39
C ALA A 42 5.57 10.50 -6.65
N GLN A 43 6.37 11.31 -7.36
CA GLN A 43 7.77 10.96 -7.70
C GLN A 43 8.62 10.65 -6.46
N ILE A 44 8.53 11.46 -5.42
CA ILE A 44 9.31 11.26 -4.18
C ILE A 44 8.84 10.00 -3.43
N THR A 45 7.53 9.81 -3.28
CA THR A 45 6.96 8.73 -2.46
C THR A 45 7.00 7.37 -3.17
N ARG A 46 6.85 7.32 -4.50
CA ARG A 46 6.79 6.09 -5.28
C ARG A 46 8.12 5.73 -5.95
N LEU A 47 8.77 6.70 -6.59
CA LEU A 47 9.86 6.45 -7.55
C LEU A 47 11.26 6.76 -7.00
N SER A 48 11.39 7.46 -5.87
CA SER A 48 12.71 7.74 -5.30
C SER A 48 13.47 6.44 -4.99
N VAL A 49 14.71 6.38 -5.45
CA VAL A 49 15.66 5.28 -5.17
C VAL A 49 16.26 5.38 -3.76
N ASP A 50 16.16 6.55 -3.13
CA ASP A 50 16.56 6.75 -1.74
C ASP A 50 15.57 6.01 -0.81
N PRO A 51 16.03 4.99 -0.04
CA PRO A 51 15.17 4.21 0.85
C PRO A 51 14.57 5.03 1.99
N GLU A 52 15.15 6.19 2.34
CA GLU A 52 14.57 7.06 3.36
C GLU A 52 13.42 7.90 2.80
N LYS A 53 13.22 7.91 1.47
CA LYS A 53 12.21 8.74 0.80
C LYS A 53 11.12 7.91 0.12
N GLY A 54 11.50 7.02 -0.80
CA GLY A 54 10.56 6.37 -1.72
C GLY A 54 10.30 4.91 -1.42
N MET A 55 9.13 4.42 -1.84
CA MET A 55 8.79 2.99 -1.81
C MET A 55 9.77 2.16 -2.65
N ALA A 56 10.14 2.62 -3.86
CA ALA A 56 11.09 1.90 -4.71
C ALA A 56 12.45 1.65 -4.00
N GLY A 57 13.03 2.68 -3.39
CA GLY A 57 14.24 2.56 -2.57
C GLY A 57 14.06 1.57 -1.41
N ARG A 58 12.97 1.68 -0.64
CA ARG A 58 12.69 0.77 0.49
C ARG A 58 12.53 -0.68 0.05
N THR A 59 11.84 -0.94 -1.06
CA THR A 59 11.66 -2.29 -1.59
C THR A 59 13.00 -2.93 -1.95
N VAL A 60 13.88 -2.18 -2.64
CA VAL A 60 15.22 -2.68 -2.99
C VAL A 60 16.07 -2.87 -1.74
N GLN A 61 16.04 -1.93 -0.80
CA GLN A 61 16.79 -2.06 0.46
C GLN A 61 16.34 -3.27 1.27
N GLY A 62 15.05 -3.56 1.36
CA GLY A 62 14.54 -4.75 2.04
C GLY A 62 15.04 -6.05 1.41
N LEU A 63 15.18 -6.11 0.07
CA LEU A 63 15.77 -7.26 -0.61
C LEU A 63 17.27 -7.39 -0.31
N ILE A 64 18.00 -6.27 -0.31
CA ILE A 64 19.43 -6.25 0.07
C ILE A 64 19.60 -6.76 1.51
N ASP A 65 18.75 -6.32 2.44
CA ASP A 65 18.82 -6.73 3.84
C ASP A 65 18.70 -8.26 4.00
N VAL A 66 17.83 -8.89 3.20
CA VAL A 66 17.67 -10.34 3.17
C VAL A 66 18.87 -11.05 2.55
N LEU A 67 19.34 -10.59 1.39
CA LEU A 67 20.41 -11.25 0.64
C LEU A 67 21.79 -11.14 1.32
N GLU A 68 22.07 -9.98 1.92
CA GLU A 68 23.35 -9.71 2.58
C GLU A 68 23.35 -10.16 4.06
N GLY A 69 22.24 -10.69 4.56
CA GLY A 69 22.13 -11.12 5.95
C GLY A 69 22.24 -9.97 6.95
N ASN A 70 21.74 -8.79 6.60
CA ASN A 70 21.66 -7.67 7.54
C ASN A 70 20.77 -8.06 8.74
N TYR A 71 20.88 -7.30 9.84
CA TYR A 71 20.18 -7.62 11.09
C TYR A 71 20.53 -9.01 11.66
N GLY A 72 21.74 -9.51 11.36
CA GLY A 72 22.21 -10.82 11.79
C GLY A 72 21.56 -11.98 11.04
N GLY A 73 21.05 -11.74 9.83
CA GLY A 73 20.39 -12.74 8.99
C GLY A 73 19.01 -13.16 9.49
N ASP A 74 18.39 -12.36 10.35
CA ASP A 74 17.12 -12.68 11.01
C ASP A 74 15.99 -11.76 10.50
N PRO A 75 15.11 -12.25 9.60
CA PRO A 75 13.98 -11.47 9.09
C PRO A 75 13.01 -10.96 10.16
N THR A 76 12.95 -11.60 11.33
CA THR A 76 12.12 -11.10 12.44
C THR A 76 12.61 -9.77 13.00
N LYS A 77 13.88 -9.41 12.74
CA LYS A 77 14.50 -8.14 13.14
C LYS A 77 14.51 -7.09 12.02
N MET A 78 14.23 -7.49 10.78
CA MET A 78 14.22 -6.58 9.63
C MET A 78 13.02 -5.62 9.67
N PRO A 79 13.18 -4.38 9.18
CA PRO A 79 12.09 -3.42 9.09
C PRO A 79 11.06 -3.88 8.04
N TYR A 80 9.80 -3.57 8.27
CA TYR A 80 8.68 -3.81 7.34
C TYR A 80 8.39 -5.28 6.97
N VAL A 81 9.00 -6.26 7.63
CA VAL A 81 8.51 -7.65 7.61
C VAL A 81 7.22 -7.71 8.40
N VAL A 82 6.11 -7.95 7.71
CA VAL A 82 4.75 -7.91 8.28
C VAL A 82 4.26 -9.26 8.79
N ASN A 83 4.88 -10.36 8.35
CA ASN A 83 4.54 -11.74 8.70
C ASN A 83 5.74 -12.43 9.39
N LYS A 84 6.21 -11.84 10.50
CA LYS A 84 7.42 -12.30 11.21
C LYS A 84 7.30 -13.74 11.70
N GLU A 85 6.10 -14.19 12.03
CA GLU A 85 5.76 -15.55 12.40
C GLU A 85 6.16 -16.60 11.34
N ALA A 86 6.27 -16.20 10.07
CA ALA A 86 6.73 -17.10 9.01
C ALA A 86 8.22 -17.49 9.13
N PHE A 87 8.98 -16.80 9.98
CA PHE A 87 10.42 -16.97 10.18
C PHE A 87 10.78 -17.48 11.58
N GLU A 88 9.79 -17.70 12.45
CA GLU A 88 10.02 -18.31 13.76
C GLU A 88 10.39 -19.80 13.61
N PRO A 89 11.19 -20.37 14.52
CA PRO A 89 11.53 -21.79 14.49
C PRO A 89 10.27 -22.66 14.60
N LYS A 90 10.10 -23.63 13.69
CA LYS A 90 9.02 -24.61 13.79
C LYS A 90 9.22 -25.49 15.02
N GLY A 91 8.36 -25.33 16.04
CA GLY A 91 8.38 -26.13 17.27
C GLY A 91 8.25 -25.33 18.57
N SER A 92 7.84 -24.06 18.52
CA SER A 92 7.60 -23.20 19.69
C SER A 92 6.16 -23.23 20.22
N GLU A 93 5.36 -24.25 19.87
CA GLU A 93 4.08 -24.55 20.54
C GLU A 93 4.29 -25.34 21.84
#